data_AF-A0A4Q7QCF8-F1
#
_entry.id   AF-A0A4Q7QCF8-F1
#
_cell.length_a   1.000
_cell.length_b   1.000
_cell.length_c   1.000
_cell.angle_alpha   90.00
_cell.angle_beta   90.00
_cell.angle_gamma   90.00
#
_symmetry.space_group_name_H-M   'P 1'
#
loop_
_entity.id
_entity.type
_entity.pdbx_description
1 polymer ?
#
loop_
_entity_poly.entity_id
_entity_poly.type
_entity_poly.pdbx_seq_one_letter_code
_entity_poly.pdbx_strand_id
1 'polypeptide(L)'
;MLDYSGLGSIDLGTVIALVSLIGTSIVWLLDRYLWRRKRLVYRVQVDAQIGVHPRQNRAREMVDIEVVHQGKVVQDPSIVLLRLDNAGTDIEARDMQGLVKFSFPDRKVVRMKVVESHPDTLGGLIEAEMTPDEYVDTDTLTVPKLAINRGDHFKFLLVLSGKGKDVTHSGYLAGGANGGVYHEPRPRGPGRRTLMFGATTLVLVGALVAFFLVDVLQPPDNCASGQLRVIGSTAVEPTMTELRSAYAKDCSQADITIAANGSRRGVGDLKDLGAKDAAAASEVIAMSDGPAEDAPNLNGEAVAVVVFAVVVNRAADVTNLTTDELRKIYTGKITNWNQLGGKDLPIRMVSRVGPDSGSRLVFREKVLGGDQELGITSDDCRRDDDAAVAKYHRCEVGTTVELLTRVNEIDGAIGYAELGTARKFPELAAVTIDNVVPDTSKVADRSYKFWEVEHAYTYQAPDAKSLTAAFLDYVRSTQARPVLERGGLVPCGALPPGFCG
;
A
#
# COMPACT_ATOMS: atom_id res chain seq x y z
N MET A 1 3.97 -0.86 -9.16
CA MET A 1 4.50 -0.37 -7.88
C MET A 1 3.29 0.15 -7.12
N LEU A 2 2.85 -0.54 -6.07
CA LEU A 2 1.68 -0.12 -5.30
C LEU A 2 2.07 1.15 -4.51
N ASP A 3 1.27 2.21 -4.63
CA ASP A 3 1.47 3.47 -3.92
C ASP A 3 1.00 3.30 -2.47
N TYR A 4 1.96 3.35 -1.54
CA TYR A 4 1.73 3.21 -0.10
C TYR A 4 1.73 4.57 0.62
N SER A 5 1.69 5.69 -0.11
CA SER A 5 1.76 7.05 0.44
C SER A 5 0.60 7.43 1.38
N GLY A 6 -0.49 6.66 1.37
CA GLY A 6 -1.64 6.82 2.28
C GLY A 6 -1.67 5.89 3.50
N LEU A 7 -0.72 4.96 3.66
CA LEU A 7 -0.62 4.12 4.86
C LEU A 7 0.39 4.75 5.83
N GLY A 8 -0.01 5.84 6.46
CA GLY A 8 0.70 6.35 7.65
C GLY A 8 0.76 5.25 8.72
N SER A 9 1.91 5.15 9.39
CA SER A 9 2.21 4.34 10.60
C SER A 9 1.92 2.83 10.60
N ILE A 10 1.39 2.21 9.55
CA ILE A 10 1.10 0.77 9.62
C ILE A 10 2.39 -0.05 9.59
N ASP A 11 2.67 -0.76 10.68
CA ASP A 11 3.81 -1.64 10.79
C ASP A 11 3.84 -2.66 9.63
N LEU A 12 4.98 -2.74 8.94
CA LEU A 12 5.18 -3.66 7.82
C LEU A 12 4.96 -5.11 8.27
N GLY A 13 5.28 -5.44 9.52
CA GLY A 13 5.01 -6.73 10.13
C GLY A 13 3.50 -7.06 10.18
N THR A 14 2.67 -6.08 10.55
CA THR A 14 1.19 -6.21 10.53
C THR A 14 0.66 -6.50 9.12
N VAL A 15 1.17 -5.81 8.10
CA VAL A 15 0.76 -6.04 6.70
C VAL A 15 1.17 -7.43 6.24
N ILE A 16 2.41 -7.85 6.51
CA ILE A 16 2.92 -9.18 6.15
C ILE A 16 2.10 -10.26 6.85
N ALA A 17 1.79 -10.09 8.14
CA ALA A 17 0.98 -11.03 8.91
C ALA A 17 -0.42 -11.18 8.33
N LEU A 18 -1.09 -10.08 7.98
CA LEU A 18 -2.41 -10.08 7.37
C LEU A 18 -2.42 -10.81 6.02
N VAL A 19 -1.49 -10.46 5.13
CA VAL A 19 -1.36 -11.08 3.80
C VAL A 19 -1.06 -12.58 3.92
N SER A 20 -0.16 -12.96 4.84
CA SER A 20 0.21 -14.36 5.07
C SER A 20 -0.97 -15.18 5.59
N LEU A 21 -1.75 -14.62 6.51
CA LEU A 21 -2.90 -15.30 7.10
C LEU A 21 -4.03 -15.46 6.07
N ILE A 22 -4.32 -14.43 5.28
CA ILE A 22 -5.29 -14.49 4.18
C ILE A 22 -4.84 -15.51 3.13
N GLY A 23 -3.57 -15.47 2.72
CA GLY A 23 -3.01 -16.42 1.77
C GLY A 23 -3.12 -17.86 2.24
N THR A 24 -2.78 -18.12 3.51
CA THR A 24 -2.90 -19.46 4.12
C THR A 24 -4.36 -19.91 4.18
N SER A 25 -5.29 -19.00 4.51
CA SER A 25 -6.73 -19.28 4.52
C SER A 25 -7.25 -19.66 3.13
N ILE A 26 -6.83 -18.91 2.11
CA ILE A 26 -7.20 -19.16 0.71
C ILE A 26 -6.64 -20.50 0.27
N VAL A 27 -5.36 -20.77 0.45
CA VAL A 27 -4.73 -22.06 0.07
C VAL A 27 -5.45 -23.23 0.74
N TRP A 28 -5.79 -23.11 2.02
CA TRP A 28 -6.56 -24.14 2.74
C TRP A 28 -7.97 -24.33 2.17
N LEU A 29 -8.67 -23.24 1.82
CA LEU A 29 -9.98 -23.31 1.15
C LEU A 29 -9.88 -23.93 -0.25
N LEU A 30 -8.86 -23.55 -1.04
CA LEU A 30 -8.60 -24.10 -2.37
C LEU A 30 -8.33 -25.60 -2.28
N ASP A 31 -7.45 -26.04 -1.38
CA ASP A 31 -7.16 -27.47 -1.15
C ASP A 31 -8.43 -28.26 -0.79
N ARG A 32 -9.30 -27.66 0.04
CA ARG A 32 -10.50 -28.33 0.54
C ARG A 32 -11.66 -28.42 -0.46
N TYR A 33 -11.86 -27.38 -1.26
CA TYR A 33 -13.05 -27.22 -2.09
C TYR A 33 -12.78 -27.37 -3.59
N LEU A 34 -11.59 -27.00 -4.04
CA LEU A 34 -11.22 -26.94 -5.46
C LEU A 34 -10.21 -28.04 -5.84
N TRP A 35 -9.25 -28.37 -4.98
CA TRP A 35 -8.29 -29.47 -5.22
C TRP A 35 -8.71 -30.79 -4.57
N ARG A 36 -10.01 -31.11 -4.61
CA ARG A 36 -10.48 -32.45 -4.23
C ARG A 36 -9.87 -33.47 -5.20
N ARG A 37 -9.43 -34.61 -4.68
CA ARG A 37 -8.77 -35.67 -5.47
C ARG A 37 -9.80 -36.66 -6.01
N LYS A 38 -9.45 -37.45 -7.04
CA LYS A 38 -10.31 -38.49 -7.64
C LYS A 38 -10.70 -39.53 -6.58
N ARG A 39 -12.00 -39.69 -6.32
CA ARG A 39 -12.48 -40.47 -5.18
C ARG A 39 -13.84 -41.11 -5.48
N LEU A 40 -13.85 -42.43 -5.65
CA LEU A 40 -15.07 -43.21 -5.77
C LEU A 40 -15.39 -43.81 -4.39
N VAL A 41 -16.57 -43.50 -3.87
CA VAL A 41 -17.03 -43.98 -2.56
C VAL A 41 -18.14 -44.99 -2.78
N TYR A 42 -18.16 -46.09 -2.03
CA TYR A 42 -19.28 -47.02 -2.05
C TYR A 42 -19.89 -47.24 -0.66
N ARG A 43 -21.17 -47.61 -0.68
CA ARG A 43 -21.97 -48.04 0.47
C ARG A 43 -22.76 -49.28 0.15
N VAL A 44 -22.69 -50.24 1.05
CA VAL A 44 -23.63 -51.35 1.13
C VAL A 44 -24.86 -50.86 1.90
N GLN A 45 -25.93 -50.51 1.19
CA GLN A 45 -27.17 -50.02 1.78
C GLN A 45 -28.06 -51.16 2.30
N VAL A 46 -28.02 -52.29 1.63
CA VAL A 46 -28.70 -53.54 2.01
C VAL A 46 -27.73 -54.69 1.77
N ASP A 47 -27.61 -55.60 2.74
CA ASP A 47 -27.00 -56.93 2.58
C ASP A 47 -27.82 -57.89 3.46
N ALA A 48 -28.86 -58.48 2.89
CA ALA A 48 -29.84 -59.26 3.62
C ALA A 48 -30.19 -60.56 2.89
N GLN A 49 -30.24 -61.66 3.64
CA GLN A 49 -30.79 -62.91 3.13
C GLN A 49 -32.31 -62.77 2.94
N ILE A 50 -32.80 -63.23 1.79
CA ILE A 50 -34.21 -63.36 1.47
C ILE A 50 -34.66 -64.70 2.06
N GLY A 51 -35.27 -64.64 3.24
CA GLY A 51 -35.76 -65.81 3.95
C GLY A 51 -36.08 -65.44 5.40
N VAL A 52 -36.97 -66.20 6.04
CA VAL A 52 -37.41 -65.92 7.41
C VAL A 52 -36.70 -66.85 8.38
N HIS A 53 -35.51 -66.52 8.88
CA HIS A 53 -34.90 -67.20 10.04
C HIS A 53 -34.09 -66.20 10.88
N PRO A 54 -34.41 -65.95 12.18
CA PRO A 54 -34.20 -66.98 13.21
C PRO A 54 -35.10 -66.94 14.48
N ARG A 55 -35.51 -68.15 14.90
CA ARG A 55 -35.36 -68.76 16.24
C ARG A 55 -36.00 -68.09 17.47
N GLN A 56 -37.22 -68.53 17.81
CA GLN A 56 -37.48 -69.14 19.14
C GLN A 56 -38.86 -69.81 19.31
N ASN A 57 -39.85 -69.62 18.44
CA ASN A 57 -41.17 -70.25 18.59
C ASN A 57 -41.56 -71.08 17.36
N ARG A 58 -41.47 -72.41 17.49
CA ARG A 58 -41.85 -73.42 16.49
C ARG A 58 -43.36 -73.53 16.23
N ALA A 59 -44.17 -72.56 16.65
CA ALA A 59 -45.62 -72.63 16.53
C ALA A 59 -46.12 -71.46 15.69
N ARG A 60 -46.46 -71.76 14.42
CA ARG A 60 -47.05 -70.92 13.35
C ARG A 60 -46.05 -70.25 12.39
N GLU A 61 -45.64 -71.01 11.37
CA GLU A 61 -45.22 -70.46 10.08
C GLU A 61 -46.23 -70.93 9.02
N MET A 62 -46.66 -70.03 8.12
CA MET A 62 -47.65 -70.31 7.06
C MET A 62 -47.16 -69.88 5.66
N VAL A 63 -45.88 -69.51 5.48
CA VAL A 63 -45.37 -68.99 4.20
C VAL A 63 -43.94 -69.45 3.95
N ASP A 64 -43.76 -70.25 2.90
CA ASP A 64 -42.46 -70.52 2.28
C ASP A 64 -42.17 -69.45 1.22
N ILE A 65 -40.98 -68.86 1.25
CA ILE A 65 -40.53 -67.89 0.24
C ILE A 65 -39.49 -68.57 -0.65
N GLU A 66 -39.88 -68.88 -1.88
CA GLU A 66 -38.95 -69.34 -2.92
C GLU A 66 -38.66 -68.21 -3.91
N VAL A 67 -37.38 -67.99 -4.19
CA VAL A 67 -36.95 -67.08 -5.26
C VAL A 67 -36.62 -67.92 -6.47
N VAL A 68 -37.37 -67.75 -7.55
CA VAL A 68 -37.16 -68.48 -8.80
C VAL A 68 -36.60 -67.54 -9.86
N HIS A 69 -35.48 -67.93 -10.48
CA HIS A 69 -34.90 -67.22 -11.62
C HIS A 69 -34.84 -68.15 -12.82
N GLN A 70 -35.47 -67.75 -13.94
CA GLN A 70 -35.54 -68.56 -15.18
C GLN A 70 -35.98 -70.02 -14.94
N GLY A 71 -36.96 -70.22 -14.04
CA GLY A 71 -37.49 -71.56 -13.72
C GLY A 71 -36.62 -72.40 -12.78
N LYS A 72 -35.50 -71.88 -12.27
CA LYS A 72 -34.65 -72.53 -11.25
C LYS A 72 -34.77 -71.84 -9.90
N VAL A 73 -34.93 -72.63 -8.84
CA VAL A 73 -34.93 -72.12 -7.46
C VAL A 73 -33.54 -71.64 -7.09
N VAL A 74 -33.44 -70.39 -6.66
CA VAL A 74 -32.21 -69.77 -6.15
C VAL A 74 -31.99 -70.25 -4.73
N GLN A 75 -30.88 -70.94 -4.49
CA GLN A 75 -30.52 -71.45 -3.17
C GLN A 75 -30.00 -70.32 -2.28
N ASP A 76 -30.49 -70.24 -1.03
CA ASP A 76 -30.12 -69.22 -0.05
C ASP A 76 -30.09 -67.79 -0.67
N PRO A 77 -31.23 -67.28 -1.18
CA PRO A 77 -31.23 -66.02 -1.90
C PRO A 77 -30.89 -64.85 -0.98
N SER A 78 -30.15 -63.86 -1.47
CA SER A 78 -29.88 -62.61 -0.75
C SER A 78 -29.95 -61.40 -1.67
N ILE A 79 -30.28 -60.24 -1.11
CA ILE A 79 -30.28 -58.96 -1.81
C ILE A 79 -29.13 -58.11 -1.29
N VAL A 80 -28.36 -57.55 -2.23
CA VAL A 80 -27.38 -56.51 -1.96
C VAL A 80 -27.74 -55.25 -2.72
N LEU A 81 -27.82 -54.12 -2.03
CA LEU A 81 -27.97 -52.80 -2.64
C LEU A 81 -26.67 -52.02 -2.45
N LEU A 82 -25.92 -51.84 -3.52
CA LEU A 82 -24.61 -51.20 -3.54
C LEU A 82 -24.71 -49.83 -4.20
N ARG A 83 -24.52 -48.76 -3.43
CA ARG A 83 -24.47 -47.39 -3.92
C ARG A 83 -23.02 -46.98 -4.17
N LEU A 84 -22.74 -46.39 -5.32
CA LEU A 84 -21.46 -45.77 -5.65
C LEU A 84 -21.67 -44.27 -5.90
N ASP A 85 -20.77 -43.45 -5.37
CA ASP A 85 -20.80 -41.99 -5.48
C ASP A 85 -19.40 -41.48 -5.88
N ASN A 86 -19.30 -40.61 -6.88
CA ASN A 86 -18.07 -39.85 -7.11
C ASN A 86 -18.04 -38.62 -6.17
N ALA A 87 -17.32 -38.78 -5.05
CA ALA A 87 -17.15 -37.75 -4.03
C ALA A 87 -15.95 -36.82 -4.27
N GLY A 88 -15.21 -37.03 -5.35
CA GLY A 88 -13.97 -36.35 -5.72
C GLY A 88 -14.11 -35.36 -6.86
N THR A 89 -13.09 -35.30 -7.72
CA THR A 89 -13.14 -34.68 -9.06
C THR A 89 -13.65 -35.68 -10.10
N ASP A 90 -13.92 -35.19 -11.31
CA ASP A 90 -14.34 -36.01 -12.45
C ASP A 90 -13.35 -37.17 -12.66
N ILE A 91 -13.91 -38.37 -12.83
CA ILE A 91 -13.18 -39.60 -13.08
C ILE A 91 -13.39 -39.94 -14.55
N GLU A 92 -12.32 -40.01 -15.33
CA GLU A 92 -12.40 -40.41 -16.72
C GLU A 92 -12.14 -41.91 -16.88
N ALA A 93 -12.57 -42.52 -18.00
CA ALA A 93 -12.39 -43.95 -18.24
C ALA A 93 -10.91 -44.40 -18.18
N ARG A 94 -9.98 -43.53 -18.58
CA ARG A 94 -8.52 -43.76 -18.49
C ARG A 94 -7.99 -43.78 -17.05
N ASP A 95 -8.74 -43.21 -16.11
CA ASP A 95 -8.35 -43.16 -14.70
C ASP A 95 -8.66 -44.46 -13.96
N MET A 96 -9.46 -45.36 -14.52
CA MET A 96 -9.70 -46.67 -13.94
C MET A 96 -8.55 -47.63 -14.30
N GLN A 97 -7.39 -47.41 -13.67
CA GLN A 97 -6.20 -48.26 -13.79
C GLN A 97 -6.37 -49.50 -12.91
N GLY A 98 -7.07 -50.48 -13.46
CA GLY A 98 -7.56 -51.66 -12.75
C GLY A 98 -9.09 -51.68 -12.77
N LEU A 99 -9.66 -52.87 -12.88
CA LEU A 99 -11.11 -53.03 -12.81
C LEU A 99 -11.54 -52.83 -11.35
N VAL A 100 -12.39 -51.84 -11.07
CA VAL A 100 -13.02 -51.71 -9.73
C VAL A 100 -13.98 -52.87 -9.59
N LYS A 101 -13.64 -53.82 -8.72
CA LYS A 101 -14.42 -55.05 -8.52
C LYS A 101 -14.98 -55.10 -7.11
N PHE A 102 -16.24 -55.49 -7.00
CA PHE A 102 -16.87 -55.85 -5.74
C PHE A 102 -16.98 -57.37 -5.67
N SER A 103 -16.45 -57.95 -4.61
CA SER A 103 -16.49 -59.40 -4.38
C SER A 103 -17.51 -59.73 -3.31
N PHE A 104 -18.24 -60.82 -3.54
CA PHE A 104 -19.28 -61.36 -2.68
C PHE A 104 -18.84 -62.77 -2.23
N PRO A 105 -18.04 -62.89 -1.15
CA PRO A 105 -17.55 -64.18 -0.69
C PRO A 105 -18.70 -65.17 -0.43
N ASP A 106 -18.52 -66.43 -0.83
CA ASP A 106 -19.50 -67.51 -0.70
C ASP A 106 -20.90 -67.21 -1.27
N ARG A 107 -20.97 -66.28 -2.23
CA ARG A 107 -22.19 -65.88 -2.93
C ARG A 107 -21.94 -65.75 -4.42
N LYS A 108 -22.93 -66.14 -5.21
CA LYS A 108 -22.91 -65.99 -6.66
C LYS A 108 -23.98 -65.01 -7.13
N VAL A 109 -23.66 -64.15 -8.09
CA VAL A 109 -24.62 -63.21 -8.66
C VAL A 109 -25.60 -63.95 -9.54
N VAL A 110 -26.90 -63.83 -9.22
CA VAL A 110 -28.00 -64.38 -10.02
C VAL A 110 -28.51 -63.33 -11.00
N ARG A 111 -28.66 -62.09 -10.52
CA ARG A 111 -29.10 -60.96 -11.32
C ARG A 111 -28.57 -59.67 -10.75
N MET A 112 -28.29 -58.71 -11.63
CA MET A 112 -27.94 -57.35 -11.29
C MET A 112 -28.83 -56.40 -12.10
N LYS A 113 -29.19 -55.25 -11.51
CA LYS A 113 -29.86 -54.14 -12.18
C LYS A 113 -29.37 -52.82 -11.61
N VAL A 114 -29.27 -51.77 -12.43
CA VAL A 114 -29.08 -50.40 -11.95
C VAL A 114 -30.46 -49.82 -11.60
N VAL A 115 -30.70 -49.54 -10.31
CA VAL A 115 -32.02 -49.11 -9.83
C VAL A 115 -32.18 -47.60 -9.70
N GLU A 116 -31.05 -46.87 -9.63
CA GLU A 116 -31.01 -45.42 -9.50
C GLU A 116 -29.67 -44.95 -10.06
N SER A 117 -29.67 -43.86 -10.83
CA SER A 117 -28.47 -43.21 -11.30
C SER A 117 -28.69 -41.71 -11.45
N HIS A 118 -27.66 -40.91 -11.21
CA HIS A 118 -27.64 -39.50 -11.55
C HIS A 118 -26.34 -39.19 -12.30
N PRO A 119 -26.43 -38.62 -13.52
CA PRO A 119 -27.65 -38.41 -14.32
C PRO A 119 -28.31 -39.74 -14.75
N ASP A 120 -29.59 -39.73 -15.13
CA ASP A 120 -30.31 -40.95 -15.55
C ASP A 120 -29.65 -41.68 -16.72
N THR A 121 -28.99 -40.92 -17.61
CA THR A 121 -28.24 -41.46 -18.75
C THR A 121 -27.08 -42.35 -18.33
N LEU A 122 -26.50 -42.11 -17.16
CA LEU A 122 -25.38 -42.89 -16.64
C LEU A 122 -25.78 -44.35 -16.37
N GLY A 123 -26.97 -44.57 -15.81
CA GLY A 123 -27.47 -45.91 -15.54
C GLY A 123 -27.65 -46.74 -16.80
N GLY A 124 -28.22 -46.13 -17.85
CA GLY A 124 -28.37 -46.78 -19.16
C GLY A 124 -27.03 -47.14 -19.80
N LEU A 125 -26.01 -46.29 -19.67
CA LEU A 125 -24.66 -46.57 -20.15
C LEU A 125 -24.01 -47.73 -19.39
N ILE A 126 -24.16 -47.76 -18.06
CA ILE A 126 -23.64 -48.86 -17.22
C ILE A 126 -24.32 -50.17 -17.60
N GLU A 127 -25.64 -50.20 -17.75
CA GLU A 127 -26.35 -51.43 -18.13
C GLU A 127 -26.02 -51.89 -19.56
N ALA A 128 -25.75 -50.97 -20.49
CA ALA A 128 -25.38 -51.31 -21.87
C ALA A 128 -23.97 -51.92 -21.99
N GLU A 129 -23.04 -51.49 -21.13
CA GLU A 129 -21.65 -51.98 -21.10
C GLU A 129 -21.49 -53.28 -20.30
N MET A 130 -22.51 -53.71 -19.55
CA MET A 130 -22.45 -54.92 -18.73
C MET A 130 -23.21 -56.06 -19.38
N THR A 131 -22.51 -57.14 -19.72
CA THR A 131 -23.16 -58.34 -20.27
C THR A 131 -23.47 -59.36 -19.16
N PRO A 132 -24.65 -60.03 -19.17
CA PRO A 132 -24.99 -61.02 -18.14
C PRO A 132 -23.94 -62.10 -17.92
N ASP A 133 -23.26 -62.54 -18.98
CA ASP A 133 -22.24 -63.59 -18.91
C ASP A 133 -20.98 -63.17 -18.13
N GLU A 134 -20.75 -61.87 -17.92
CA GLU A 134 -19.59 -61.35 -17.18
C GLU A 134 -19.81 -61.36 -15.65
N TYR A 135 -21.05 -61.40 -15.19
CA TYR A 135 -21.36 -61.34 -13.76
C TYR A 135 -22.22 -62.50 -13.26
N VAL A 136 -23.08 -63.12 -14.07
CA VAL A 136 -23.95 -64.23 -13.63
C VAL A 136 -23.12 -65.47 -13.29
N ASP A 137 -23.48 -66.14 -12.18
CA ASP A 137 -22.78 -67.30 -11.61
C ASP A 137 -21.33 -67.03 -11.16
N THR A 138 -20.92 -65.74 -11.13
CA THR A 138 -19.63 -65.29 -10.56
C THR A 138 -19.80 -64.74 -9.15
N ASP A 139 -18.71 -64.63 -8.41
CA ASP A 139 -18.64 -64.02 -7.08
C ASP A 139 -18.24 -62.54 -7.14
N THR A 140 -18.15 -61.93 -8.33
CA THR A 140 -17.69 -60.55 -8.50
C THR A 140 -18.58 -59.72 -9.40
N LEU A 141 -18.69 -58.42 -9.09
CA LEU A 141 -19.25 -57.40 -9.95
C LEU A 141 -18.16 -56.41 -10.34
N THR A 142 -17.88 -56.30 -11.64
CA THR A 142 -16.91 -55.33 -12.16
C THR A 142 -17.64 -54.07 -12.61
N VAL A 143 -17.17 -52.90 -12.15
CA VAL A 143 -17.67 -51.61 -12.64
C VAL A 143 -17.07 -51.34 -14.03
N PRO A 144 -17.88 -51.03 -15.06
CA PRO A 144 -17.37 -50.74 -16.39
C PRO A 144 -16.51 -49.48 -16.41
N LYS A 145 -15.62 -49.37 -17.40
CA LYS A 145 -14.75 -48.20 -17.57
C LYS A 145 -15.50 -47.09 -18.27
N LEU A 146 -16.01 -46.13 -17.49
CA LEU A 146 -16.72 -44.96 -18.02
C LEU A 146 -16.35 -43.69 -17.28
N ALA A 147 -16.71 -42.55 -17.86
CA ALA A 147 -16.59 -41.26 -17.19
C ALA A 147 -17.68 -41.11 -16.12
N ILE A 148 -17.29 -40.77 -14.90
CA ILE A 148 -18.18 -40.51 -13.77
C ILE A 148 -17.86 -39.11 -13.28
N ASN A 149 -18.74 -38.14 -13.55
CA ASN A 149 -18.51 -36.75 -13.17
C ASN A 149 -18.66 -36.56 -11.67
N ARG A 150 -18.13 -35.45 -11.16
CA ARG A 150 -18.26 -35.08 -9.76
C ARG A 150 -19.74 -34.96 -9.37
N GLY A 151 -20.13 -35.71 -8.33
CA GLY A 151 -21.50 -35.74 -7.84
C GLY A 151 -22.39 -36.80 -8.49
N ASP A 152 -21.92 -37.44 -9.57
CA ASP A 152 -22.60 -38.58 -10.17
C ASP A 152 -22.64 -39.75 -9.18
N HIS A 153 -23.74 -40.48 -9.21
CA HIS A 153 -23.92 -41.66 -8.36
C HIS A 153 -24.85 -42.67 -9.03
N PHE A 154 -24.72 -43.93 -8.63
CA PHE A 154 -25.59 -45.00 -9.11
C PHE A 154 -25.70 -46.13 -8.08
N LYS A 155 -26.76 -46.94 -8.21
CA LYS A 155 -27.05 -48.05 -7.30
C LYS A 155 -27.22 -49.36 -8.07
N PHE A 156 -26.42 -50.35 -7.73
CA PHE A 156 -26.63 -51.73 -8.14
C PHE A 156 -27.54 -52.44 -7.14
N LEU A 157 -28.64 -53.01 -7.63
CA LEU A 157 -29.41 -54.01 -6.91
C LEU A 157 -29.01 -55.38 -7.42
N LEU A 158 -28.43 -56.19 -6.55
CA LEU A 158 -28.02 -57.55 -6.83
C LEU A 158 -28.92 -58.54 -6.10
N VAL A 159 -29.31 -59.59 -6.82
CA VAL A 159 -29.83 -60.83 -6.25
C VAL A 159 -28.71 -61.86 -6.32
N LEU A 160 -28.36 -62.42 -5.17
CA LEU A 160 -27.26 -63.38 -5.01
C LEU A 160 -27.80 -64.72 -4.49
N SER A 161 -27.04 -65.80 -4.73
CA SER A 161 -27.28 -67.15 -4.20
C SER A 161 -26.12 -67.56 -3.31
N GLY A 162 -26.39 -68.07 -2.11
CA GLY A 162 -25.36 -68.60 -1.21
C GLY A 162 -25.44 -68.05 0.22
N LYS A 163 -24.61 -68.60 1.11
CA LYS A 163 -24.67 -68.35 2.56
C LYS A 163 -23.70 -67.28 3.07
N GLY A 164 -22.86 -66.76 2.18
CA GLY A 164 -21.88 -65.73 2.53
C GLY A 164 -22.50 -64.43 3.02
N LYS A 165 -21.65 -63.60 3.63
CA LYS A 165 -21.98 -62.26 4.13
C LYS A 165 -20.84 -61.32 3.74
N ASP A 166 -21.12 -60.02 3.72
CA ASP A 166 -20.18 -58.94 3.46
C ASP A 166 -19.79 -58.73 1.99
N VAL A 167 -19.51 -57.46 1.66
CA VAL A 167 -19.06 -57.02 0.33
C VAL A 167 -17.67 -56.43 0.46
N THR A 168 -16.71 -56.99 -0.25
CA THR A 168 -15.34 -56.46 -0.31
C THR A 168 -15.10 -55.80 -1.67
N HIS A 169 -14.11 -54.92 -1.78
CA HIS A 169 -13.75 -54.29 -3.05
C HIS A 169 -12.26 -54.44 -3.33
N SER A 170 -11.91 -54.42 -4.61
CA SER A 170 -10.53 -54.36 -5.11
C SER A 170 -10.44 -53.44 -6.33
N GLY A 171 -9.22 -53.06 -6.69
CA GLY A 171 -8.95 -52.09 -7.76
C GLY A 171 -8.65 -50.69 -7.24
N TYR A 172 -8.02 -49.87 -8.09
CA TYR A 172 -7.59 -48.51 -7.75
C TYR A 172 -7.86 -47.54 -8.91
N LEU A 173 -7.95 -46.25 -8.58
CA LEU A 173 -8.03 -45.16 -9.55
C LEU A 173 -6.65 -44.53 -9.73
N ALA A 174 -6.30 -44.18 -10.95
CA ALA A 174 -5.07 -43.48 -11.31
C ALA A 174 -5.08 -42.07 -10.73
N GLY A 175 -4.05 -41.73 -9.95
CA GLY A 175 -3.93 -40.41 -9.32
C GLY A 175 -2.88 -40.30 -8.21
N GLY A 176 -1.92 -41.23 -8.13
CA GLY A 176 -0.92 -41.27 -7.06
C GLY A 176 -1.47 -41.78 -5.72
N ALA A 177 -0.70 -41.59 -4.65
CA ALA A 177 -0.88 -42.22 -3.32
C ALA A 177 -2.24 -42.02 -2.62
N ASN A 178 -3.16 -41.19 -3.14
CA ASN A 178 -4.41 -40.80 -2.48
C ASN A 178 -5.65 -40.80 -3.40
N GLY A 179 -5.57 -41.35 -4.61
CA GLY A 179 -6.73 -41.65 -5.45
C GLY A 179 -7.19 -43.09 -5.21
N GLY A 180 -8.48 -43.33 -4.98
CA GLY A 180 -8.91 -44.67 -4.59
C GLY A 180 -10.41 -44.87 -4.48
N VAL A 181 -10.75 -46.14 -4.25
CA VAL A 181 -12.10 -46.59 -3.92
C VAL A 181 -12.20 -46.71 -2.40
N TYR A 182 -13.24 -46.17 -1.79
CA TYR A 182 -13.37 -46.11 -0.33
C TYR A 182 -14.72 -46.62 0.14
N HIS A 183 -14.72 -47.48 1.16
CA HIS A 183 -15.93 -47.87 1.87
C HIS A 183 -16.30 -46.80 2.92
N GLU A 184 -17.44 -46.13 2.78
CA GLU A 184 -17.90 -45.15 3.79
C GLU A 184 -19.30 -45.50 4.31
N PRO A 185 -19.44 -46.17 5.46
CA PRO A 185 -20.76 -46.57 5.98
C PRO A 185 -21.67 -45.40 6.39
N ARG A 186 -21.13 -44.18 6.60
CA ARG A 186 -21.90 -42.95 6.88
C ARG A 186 -21.26 -41.75 6.18
N PRO A 187 -22.04 -40.75 5.71
CA PRO A 187 -21.48 -39.52 5.18
C PRO A 187 -20.74 -38.78 6.31
N ARG A 188 -19.42 -38.61 6.19
CA ARG A 188 -18.65 -37.83 7.16
C ARG A 188 -18.62 -36.37 6.70
N GLY A 189 -19.16 -35.48 7.54
CA GLY A 189 -18.91 -34.05 7.44
C GLY A 189 -17.43 -33.72 7.66
N PRO A 190 -17.05 -32.42 7.61
CA PRO A 190 -15.67 -32.01 7.88
C PRO A 190 -15.22 -32.53 9.25
N GLY A 191 -14.01 -33.09 9.32
CA GLY A 191 -13.46 -33.61 10.56
C GLY A 191 -13.32 -32.50 11.61
N ARG A 192 -13.40 -32.86 12.89
CA ARG A 192 -13.31 -31.91 14.02
C ARG A 192 -12.04 -31.05 13.96
N ARG A 193 -10.90 -31.61 13.53
CA ARG A 193 -9.63 -30.88 13.33
C ARG A 193 -9.74 -29.80 12.24
N THR A 194 -10.45 -30.10 11.15
CA THR A 194 -10.68 -29.18 10.03
C THR A 194 -11.59 -28.03 10.44
N LEU A 195 -12.64 -28.30 11.20
CA LEU A 195 -13.52 -27.26 11.75
C LEU A 195 -12.79 -26.36 12.74
N MET A 196 -11.97 -26.94 13.63
CA MET A 196 -11.15 -26.18 14.58
C MET A 196 -10.16 -25.27 13.85
N PHE A 197 -9.44 -25.79 12.84
CA PHE A 197 -8.51 -24.98 12.05
C PHE A 197 -9.21 -23.81 11.35
N GLY A 198 -10.35 -24.05 10.69
CA GLY A 198 -11.13 -23.00 10.03
C GLY A 198 -11.61 -21.93 11.01
N ALA A 199 -12.14 -22.34 12.17
CA ALA A 199 -12.61 -21.42 13.21
C ALA A 199 -11.46 -20.58 13.80
N THR A 200 -10.32 -21.19 14.14
CA THR A 200 -9.14 -20.48 14.64
C THR A 200 -8.63 -19.47 13.62
N THR A 201 -8.59 -19.85 12.35
CA THR A 201 -8.11 -18.96 11.28
C THR A 201 -9.02 -17.74 11.12
N LEU A 202 -10.35 -17.93 11.12
CA LEU A 202 -11.32 -16.83 11.08
C LEU A 202 -11.17 -15.86 12.25
N VAL A 203 -10.96 -16.38 13.46
CA VAL A 203 -10.73 -15.54 14.65
C VAL A 203 -9.45 -14.73 14.52
N LEU A 204 -8.36 -15.35 14.04
CA LEU A 204 -7.08 -14.66 13.83
C LEU A 204 -7.19 -13.57 12.75
N VAL A 205 -7.90 -13.83 11.65
CA VAL A 205 -8.15 -12.81 10.60
C VAL A 205 -8.95 -11.66 11.18
N GLY A 206 -10.03 -11.94 11.92
CA GLY A 206 -10.85 -10.91 12.56
C GLY A 206 -10.07 -10.06 13.55
N ALA A 207 -9.22 -10.69 14.37
CA ALA A 207 -8.36 -9.98 15.31
C ALA A 207 -7.35 -9.06 14.59
N LEU A 208 -6.66 -9.56 13.55
CA LEU A 208 -5.72 -8.75 12.76
C LEU A 208 -6.40 -7.56 12.08
N VAL A 209 -7.59 -7.75 11.52
CA VAL A 209 -8.38 -6.66 10.93
C VAL A 209 -8.78 -5.62 11.99
N ALA A 210 -9.17 -6.07 13.18
CA ALA A 210 -9.49 -5.17 14.28
C ALA A 210 -8.27 -4.37 14.75
N PHE A 211 -7.09 -5.00 14.88
CA PHE A 211 -5.84 -4.31 15.21
C PHE A 211 -5.48 -3.27 14.14
N PHE A 212 -5.59 -3.63 12.87
CA PHE A 212 -5.35 -2.70 11.75
C PHE A 212 -6.30 -1.50 11.78
N LEU A 213 -7.59 -1.73 12.07
CA LEU A 213 -8.58 -0.65 12.19
C LEU A 213 -8.27 0.28 13.37
N VAL A 214 -7.79 -0.24 14.50
CA VAL A 214 -7.39 0.59 15.64
C VAL A 214 -6.19 1.47 15.30
N ASP A 215 -5.18 0.91 14.62
CA ASP A 215 -3.97 1.63 14.22
C ASP A 215 -4.25 2.75 13.21
N VAL A 216 -5.18 2.52 12.27
CA VAL A 216 -5.59 3.51 11.26
C VAL A 216 -6.50 4.61 11.83
N LEU A 217 -7.28 4.32 12.88
CA LEU A 217 -8.23 5.28 13.46
C LEU A 217 -7.65 6.11 14.60
N GLN A 218 -6.45 5.78 15.10
CA GLN A 218 -5.78 6.60 16.10
C GLN A 218 -5.06 7.77 15.41
N PRO A 219 -5.28 9.02 15.87
CA PRO A 219 -4.49 10.14 15.40
C PRO A 219 -3.01 9.90 15.72
N PRO A 220 -2.08 10.38 14.88
CA PRO A 220 -0.66 10.32 15.15
C PRO A 220 -0.29 10.78 16.57
N ASP A 221 0.71 10.15 17.19
CA ASP A 221 1.16 10.45 18.56
C ASP A 221 1.57 11.93 18.78
N ASN A 222 1.80 12.67 17.69
CA ASN A 222 2.17 14.09 17.69
C ASN A 222 0.99 15.04 17.41
N CYS A 223 -0.27 14.63 17.61
CA CYS A 223 -1.39 15.56 17.57
C CYS A 223 -1.57 16.31 18.90
N ALA A 224 -1.70 17.63 18.81
CA ALA A 224 -2.12 18.50 19.91
C ALA A 224 -3.17 19.52 19.43
N SER A 225 -4.00 19.99 20.35
CA SER A 225 -5.01 21.02 20.10
C SER A 225 -4.52 22.40 20.54
N GLY A 226 -5.17 23.44 20.02
CA GLY A 226 -4.88 24.84 20.40
C GLY A 226 -4.62 25.73 19.19
N GLN A 227 -4.05 26.89 19.45
CA GLN A 227 -3.68 27.88 18.43
C GLN A 227 -2.17 27.96 18.30
N LEU A 228 -1.69 28.13 17.07
CA LEU A 228 -0.29 28.35 16.76
C LEU A 228 -0.18 29.32 15.59
N ARG A 229 0.73 30.29 15.71
CA ARG A 229 1.03 31.22 14.63
C ARG A 229 2.48 31.06 14.20
N VAL A 230 2.69 30.81 12.90
CA VAL A 230 4.01 30.73 12.29
C VAL A 230 4.29 32.02 11.52
N ILE A 231 5.39 32.69 11.84
CA ILE A 231 5.84 33.95 11.21
C ILE A 231 7.27 33.86 10.69
N GLY A 232 7.78 34.92 10.07
CA GLY A 232 9.18 35.01 9.67
C GLY A 232 9.41 34.69 8.20
N SER A 233 10.29 33.72 7.90
CA SER A 233 10.78 33.42 6.55
C SER A 233 9.65 33.21 5.54
N THR A 234 9.67 34.03 4.49
CA THR A 234 8.79 33.88 3.33
C THR A 234 9.32 32.85 2.33
N ALA A 235 10.55 32.37 2.49
CA ALA A 235 11.11 31.35 1.60
C ALA A 235 10.50 29.98 1.89
N VAL A 236 10.22 29.69 3.17
CA VAL A 236 9.61 28.41 3.57
C VAL A 236 8.09 28.46 3.70
N GLU A 237 7.47 29.64 3.56
CA GLU A 237 6.02 29.84 3.68
C GLU A 237 5.19 28.85 2.82
N PRO A 238 5.48 28.62 1.53
CA PRO A 238 4.72 27.67 0.73
C PRO A 238 4.81 26.24 1.28
N THR A 239 5.99 25.83 1.74
CA THR A 239 6.21 24.49 2.30
C THR A 239 5.58 24.35 3.68
N MET A 240 5.68 25.36 4.54
CA MET A 240 5.01 25.39 5.84
C MET A 240 3.48 25.37 5.68
N THR A 241 2.95 26.01 4.64
CA THR A 241 1.52 25.95 4.31
C THR A 241 1.07 24.54 3.96
N GLU A 242 1.88 23.80 3.18
CA GLU A 242 1.61 22.40 2.84
C GLU A 242 1.73 21.49 4.06
N LEU A 243 2.76 21.68 4.90
CA LEU A 243 2.94 20.95 6.17
C LEU A 243 1.79 21.17 7.13
N ARG A 244 1.36 22.42 7.30
CA ARG A 244 0.19 22.80 8.09
C ARG A 244 -1.07 22.10 7.58
N SER A 245 -1.30 22.10 6.26
CA SER A 245 -2.44 21.41 5.64
C SER A 245 -2.40 19.90 5.86
N ALA A 246 -1.22 19.29 5.77
CA ALA A 246 -1.03 17.86 6.02
C ALA A 246 -1.26 17.51 7.50
N TYR A 247 -0.69 18.30 8.42
CA TYR A 247 -0.88 18.13 9.86
C TYR A 247 -2.35 18.31 10.29
N ALA A 248 -3.02 19.36 9.81
CA ALA A 248 -4.43 19.64 10.16
C ALA A 248 -5.41 18.58 9.64
N LYS A 249 -5.02 17.81 8.61
CA LYS A 249 -5.81 16.69 8.10
C LYS A 249 -5.93 15.57 9.14
N ASP A 250 -4.84 15.31 9.85
CA ASP A 250 -4.75 14.24 10.83
C ASP A 250 -5.04 14.75 12.26
N CYS A 251 -4.74 16.03 12.54
CA CYS A 251 -4.93 16.70 13.82
C CYS A 251 -5.97 17.83 13.70
N SER A 252 -7.25 17.46 13.59
CA SER A 252 -8.37 18.38 13.30
C SER A 252 -8.64 19.46 14.37
N GLN A 253 -8.07 19.32 15.57
CA GLN A 253 -8.19 20.29 16.66
C GLN A 253 -7.05 21.32 16.69
N ALA A 254 -6.12 21.27 15.74
CA ALA A 254 -5.04 22.22 15.60
C ALA A 254 -5.45 23.40 14.72
N ASP A 255 -5.37 24.61 15.26
CA ASP A 255 -5.56 25.86 14.51
C ASP A 255 -4.21 26.54 14.30
N ILE A 256 -3.65 26.35 13.11
CA ILE A 256 -2.33 26.87 12.75
C ILE A 256 -2.50 27.95 11.68
N THR A 257 -2.02 29.15 11.97
CA THR A 257 -2.00 30.29 11.05
C THR A 257 -0.58 30.59 10.60
N ILE A 258 -0.41 31.01 9.34
CA ILE A 258 0.90 31.37 8.78
C ILE A 258 0.83 32.81 8.30
N ALA A 259 1.78 33.62 8.75
CA ALA A 259 1.90 35.03 8.41
C ALA A 259 3.39 35.38 8.22
N ALA A 260 3.97 34.93 7.11
CA ALA A 260 5.37 35.20 6.80
C ALA A 260 5.56 36.66 6.36
N ASN A 261 6.59 37.31 6.92
CA ASN A 261 6.85 38.74 6.74
C ASN A 261 8.34 39.09 6.66
N GLY A 262 9.22 38.09 6.61
CA GLY A 262 10.67 38.23 6.58
C GLY A 262 11.32 37.63 7.84
N SER A 263 12.40 36.90 7.65
CA SER A 263 13.12 36.11 8.66
C SER A 263 13.52 36.96 9.88
N ARG A 264 14.21 38.10 9.66
CA ARG A 264 14.64 38.98 10.76
C ARG A 264 13.48 39.71 11.42
N ARG A 265 12.47 40.11 10.64
CA ARG A 265 11.25 40.73 11.18
C ARG A 265 10.51 39.76 12.08
N GLY A 266 10.27 38.53 11.64
CA GLY A 266 9.56 37.52 12.45
C GLY A 266 10.29 37.17 13.74
N VAL A 267 11.62 37.06 13.70
CA VAL A 267 12.46 36.89 14.90
C VAL A 267 12.33 38.09 15.85
N GLY A 268 12.37 39.31 15.32
CA GLY A 268 12.15 40.54 16.10
C GLY A 268 10.75 40.61 16.71
N ASP A 269 9.72 40.30 15.92
CA ASP A 269 8.32 40.27 16.34
C ASP A 269 8.11 39.27 17.49
N LEU A 270 8.73 38.08 17.41
CA LEU A 270 8.67 37.07 18.46
C LEU A 270 9.36 37.54 19.75
N LYS A 271 10.55 38.12 19.63
CA LYS A 271 11.30 38.70 20.76
C LYS A 271 10.50 39.80 21.46
N ASP A 272 9.96 40.74 20.69
CA ASP A 272 9.18 41.86 21.21
C ASP A 272 7.86 41.40 21.81
N LEU A 273 7.21 40.38 21.22
CA LEU A 273 6.02 39.79 21.78
C LEU A 273 6.31 39.11 23.11
N GLY A 274 7.35 38.26 23.18
CA GLY A 274 7.67 37.55 24.42
C GLY A 274 8.10 38.47 25.56
N ALA A 275 8.74 39.60 25.26
CA ALA A 275 9.04 40.64 26.24
C ALA A 275 7.78 41.32 26.82
N LYS A 276 6.69 41.35 26.05
CA LYS A 276 5.40 41.95 26.45
C LYS A 276 4.46 40.92 27.08
N ASP A 277 4.40 39.72 26.50
CA ASP A 277 3.50 38.63 26.86
C ASP A 277 4.13 37.27 26.46
N ALA A 278 4.76 36.62 27.45
CA ALA A 278 5.39 35.32 27.26
C ALA A 278 4.39 34.19 26.96
N ALA A 279 3.14 34.30 27.46
CA ALA A 279 2.12 33.30 27.22
C ALA A 279 1.68 33.36 25.74
N ALA A 280 1.40 34.55 25.22
CA ALA A 280 1.09 34.72 23.80
C ALA A 280 2.26 34.31 22.90
N ALA A 281 3.51 34.56 23.30
CA ALA A 281 4.68 34.15 22.54
C ALA A 281 4.93 32.62 22.53
N SER A 282 4.38 31.88 23.51
CA SER A 282 4.49 30.41 23.56
C SER A 282 3.73 29.72 22.43
N GLU A 283 2.75 30.41 21.83
CA GLU A 283 1.92 29.97 20.70
C GLU A 283 2.44 30.52 19.36
N VAL A 284 3.72 30.92 19.29
CA VAL A 284 4.34 31.51 18.10
C VAL A 284 5.66 30.85 17.76
N ILE A 285 5.83 30.48 16.49
CA ILE A 285 7.10 30.04 15.91
C ILE A 285 7.56 31.09 14.90
N ALA A 286 8.80 31.56 15.02
CA ALA A 286 9.44 32.38 14.01
C ALA A 286 10.42 31.55 13.18
N MET A 287 10.12 31.40 11.88
CA MET A 287 10.98 30.74 10.91
C MET A 287 12.05 31.72 10.42
N SER A 288 13.29 31.28 10.26
CA SER A 288 14.39 32.14 9.79
C SER A 288 15.45 31.38 8.99
N ASP A 289 15.74 31.85 7.77
CA ASP A 289 16.85 31.35 6.94
C ASP A 289 18.17 31.98 7.40
N GLY A 290 18.63 31.56 8.58
CA GLY A 290 19.84 32.01 9.23
C GLY A 290 19.66 32.28 10.73
N PRO A 291 20.77 32.41 11.47
CA PRO A 291 20.75 32.58 12.92
C PRO A 291 20.13 33.93 13.35
N ALA A 292 19.44 33.91 14.48
CA ALA A 292 18.88 35.07 15.15
C ALA A 292 19.94 35.84 15.96
N GLU A 293 20.92 36.46 15.28
CA GLU A 293 22.05 37.15 15.93
C GLU A 293 21.60 38.27 16.89
N ASP A 294 20.54 39.00 16.55
CA ASP A 294 19.97 40.10 17.35
C ASP A 294 19.01 39.63 18.48
N ALA A 295 18.77 38.32 18.59
CA ALA A 295 17.86 37.72 19.56
C ALA A 295 18.42 36.42 20.16
N PRO A 296 19.61 36.45 20.80
CA PRO A 296 20.30 35.24 21.28
C PRO A 296 19.58 34.52 22.43
N ASN A 297 18.57 35.13 23.03
CA ASN A 297 17.78 34.55 24.12
C ASN A 297 16.59 33.71 23.62
N LEU A 298 16.30 33.71 22.31
CA LEU A 298 15.29 32.84 21.73
C LEU A 298 15.83 31.41 21.64
N ASN A 299 14.94 30.43 21.82
CA ASN A 299 15.29 29.03 21.62
C ASN A 299 15.18 28.70 20.13
N GLY A 300 16.33 28.56 19.47
CA GLY A 300 16.41 28.23 18.04
C GLY A 300 16.74 26.77 17.80
N GLU A 301 16.00 26.12 16.92
CA GLU A 301 16.27 24.76 16.49
C GLU A 301 16.45 24.71 14.97
N ALA A 302 17.49 24.03 14.50
CA ALA A 302 17.72 23.81 13.07
C ALA A 302 16.70 22.81 12.52
N VAL A 303 15.99 23.21 11.45
CA VAL A 303 14.91 22.43 10.84
C VAL A 303 15.39 21.75 9.57
N ALA A 304 15.86 22.54 8.62
CA ALA A 304 16.23 22.04 7.30
C ALA A 304 17.26 22.96 6.62
N VAL A 305 18.02 22.41 5.69
CA VAL A 305 18.83 23.19 4.76
C VAL A 305 17.97 23.68 3.60
N VAL A 306 17.99 24.99 3.37
CA VAL A 306 17.38 25.66 2.22
C VAL A 306 18.42 25.85 1.13
N VAL A 307 18.18 25.28 -0.05
CA VAL A 307 19.00 25.55 -1.23
C VAL A 307 18.40 26.72 -1.99
N PHE A 308 19.14 27.83 -2.09
CA PHE A 308 18.73 28.98 -2.88
C PHE A 308 19.31 28.93 -4.29
N ALA A 309 18.63 29.55 -5.23
CA ALA A 309 19.07 29.68 -6.61
C ALA A 309 18.92 31.14 -7.07
N VAL A 310 19.83 31.56 -7.94
CA VAL A 310 19.58 32.72 -8.78
C VAL A 310 18.66 32.28 -9.90
N VAL A 311 17.59 33.03 -10.11
CA VAL A 311 16.59 32.77 -11.13
C VAL A 311 16.54 33.91 -12.13
N VAL A 312 16.47 33.56 -13.40
CA VAL A 312 16.31 34.51 -14.49
C VAL A 312 15.04 34.18 -15.26
N ASN A 313 14.43 35.19 -15.85
CA ASN A 313 13.38 34.97 -16.85
C ASN A 313 14.00 34.25 -18.06
N ARG A 314 13.33 33.21 -18.58
CA ARG A 314 13.82 32.42 -19.73
C ARG A 314 14.05 33.25 -20.99
N ALA A 315 13.39 34.40 -21.14
CA ALA A 315 13.63 35.31 -22.24
C ALA A 315 15.08 35.82 -22.30
N ALA A 316 15.80 35.86 -21.17
CA ALA A 316 17.20 36.26 -21.12
C ALA A 316 18.16 35.31 -21.86
N ASP A 317 17.77 34.03 -22.02
CA ASP A 317 18.57 32.97 -22.66
C ASP A 317 19.97 32.77 -22.03
N VAL A 318 20.02 32.79 -20.69
CA VAL A 318 21.24 32.56 -19.92
C VAL A 318 21.02 31.41 -18.93
N THR A 319 21.95 30.46 -18.89
CA THR A 319 21.86 29.26 -18.04
C THR A 319 22.94 29.18 -16.97
N ASN A 320 24.00 29.98 -17.07
CA ASN A 320 25.11 29.99 -16.12
C ASN A 320 25.56 31.44 -15.87
N LEU A 321 25.85 31.76 -14.61
CA LEU A 321 26.49 33.01 -14.21
C LEU A 321 27.64 32.69 -13.25
N THR A 322 28.76 33.38 -13.42
CA THR A 322 29.83 33.37 -12.41
C THR A 322 29.50 34.30 -11.25
N THR A 323 30.08 34.04 -10.10
CA THR A 323 29.97 34.93 -8.93
C THR A 323 30.45 36.35 -9.27
N ASP A 324 31.48 36.51 -10.10
CA ASP A 324 31.98 37.83 -10.53
C ASP A 324 30.98 38.56 -11.45
N GLU A 325 30.31 37.83 -12.36
CA GLU A 325 29.25 38.41 -13.21
C GLU A 325 28.05 38.83 -12.38
N LEU A 326 27.61 38.02 -11.40
CA LEU A 326 26.54 38.40 -10.47
C LEU A 326 26.88 39.69 -9.72
N ARG A 327 28.11 39.82 -9.22
CA ARG A 327 28.57 41.06 -8.58
C ARG A 327 28.57 42.25 -9.54
N LYS A 328 28.99 42.05 -10.79
CA LYS A 328 28.97 43.11 -11.82
C LYS A 328 27.55 43.52 -12.21
N ILE A 329 26.59 42.59 -12.24
CA ILE A 329 25.16 42.88 -12.45
C ILE A 329 24.65 43.75 -11.30
N TYR A 330 24.81 43.29 -10.06
CA TYR A 330 24.24 43.97 -8.89
C TYR A 330 24.95 45.28 -8.53
N THR A 331 26.15 45.53 -9.07
CA THR A 331 26.86 46.83 -9.03
C THR A 331 26.65 47.70 -10.28
N GLY A 332 25.82 47.26 -11.24
CA GLY A 332 25.45 48.03 -12.43
C GLY A 332 26.55 48.17 -13.48
N LYS A 333 27.61 47.37 -13.39
CA LYS A 333 28.66 47.29 -14.42
C LYS A 333 28.22 46.49 -15.63
N ILE A 334 27.30 45.54 -15.42
CA ILE A 334 26.63 44.79 -16.48
C ILE A 334 25.13 45.09 -16.36
N THR A 335 24.53 45.56 -17.44
CA THR A 335 23.15 46.06 -17.44
C THR A 335 22.31 45.47 -18.56
N ASN A 336 22.92 44.66 -19.46
CA ASN A 336 22.22 43.97 -20.53
C ASN A 336 22.71 42.53 -20.66
N TRP A 337 21.79 41.59 -20.92
CA TRP A 337 22.07 40.16 -21.06
C TRP A 337 22.97 39.83 -22.26
N ASN A 338 23.00 40.66 -23.30
CA ASN A 338 23.90 40.48 -24.46
C ASN A 338 25.39 40.56 -24.07
N GLN A 339 25.71 41.23 -22.95
CA GLN A 339 27.07 41.31 -22.41
C GLN A 339 27.54 39.98 -21.81
N LEU A 340 26.61 39.05 -21.59
CA LEU A 340 26.80 37.73 -20.98
C LEU A 340 26.44 36.60 -21.96
N GLY A 341 26.26 36.91 -23.25
CA GLY A 341 25.90 35.94 -24.28
C GLY A 341 24.42 35.59 -24.36
N GLY A 342 23.55 36.28 -23.61
CA GLY A 342 22.10 36.16 -23.71
C GLY A 342 21.49 37.06 -24.79
N LYS A 343 20.17 37.25 -24.75
CA LYS A 343 19.46 38.15 -25.67
C LYS A 343 19.75 39.63 -25.40
N ASP A 344 19.49 40.48 -26.38
CA ASP A 344 19.52 41.94 -26.20
C ASP A 344 18.32 42.41 -25.36
N LEU A 345 18.44 42.26 -24.06
CA LEU A 345 17.43 42.59 -23.06
C LEU A 345 18.09 43.29 -21.87
N PRO A 346 17.51 44.38 -21.35
CA PRO A 346 18.00 45.01 -20.13
C PRO A 346 17.88 44.05 -18.94
N ILE A 347 18.87 44.05 -18.06
CA ILE A 347 18.84 43.28 -16.83
C ILE A 347 18.00 44.02 -15.80
N ARG A 348 16.90 43.39 -15.36
CA ARG A 348 15.96 43.93 -14.37
C ARG A 348 16.08 43.20 -13.05
N MET A 349 16.77 43.81 -12.09
CA MET A 349 17.03 43.22 -10.79
C MET A 349 15.80 43.33 -9.89
N VAL A 350 15.22 42.20 -9.49
CA VAL A 350 14.17 42.13 -8.49
C VAL A 350 14.78 41.64 -7.19
N SER A 351 14.76 42.48 -6.16
CA SER A 351 15.32 42.17 -4.84
C SER A 351 14.22 42.17 -3.77
N ARG A 352 14.52 41.67 -2.57
CA ARG A 352 13.57 41.69 -1.45
C ARG A 352 13.69 42.98 -0.63
N VAL A 353 12.57 43.45 -0.08
CA VAL A 353 12.54 44.66 0.75
C VAL A 353 13.45 44.53 1.98
N GLY A 354 14.28 45.55 2.18
CA GLY A 354 14.95 45.87 3.44
C GLY A 354 15.92 44.82 4.01
N PRO A 355 16.43 45.05 5.24
CA PRO A 355 17.21 44.04 5.96
C PRO A 355 16.35 42.81 6.32
N ASP A 356 15.04 42.95 6.45
CA ASP A 356 14.17 41.91 7.03
C ASP A 356 14.19 40.55 6.31
N SER A 357 14.59 40.51 5.04
CA SER A 357 14.70 39.28 4.24
C SER A 357 15.97 38.47 4.55
N GLY A 358 15.78 37.25 5.07
CA GLY A 358 16.87 36.26 5.26
C GLY A 358 17.52 35.86 3.93
N SER A 359 16.71 35.48 2.93
CA SER A 359 17.24 35.12 1.60
C SER A 359 18.07 36.24 0.93
N ARG A 360 17.72 37.52 1.15
CA ARG A 360 18.54 38.66 0.71
C ARG A 360 19.88 38.72 1.41
N LEU A 361 19.89 38.52 2.74
CA LEU A 361 21.11 38.50 3.53
C LEU A 361 22.05 37.39 3.04
N VAL A 362 21.53 36.17 2.91
CA VAL A 362 22.27 35.01 2.40
C VAL A 362 22.81 35.28 0.99
N PHE A 363 22.02 35.89 0.10
CA PHE A 363 22.46 36.25 -1.24
C PHE A 363 23.62 37.27 -1.22
N ARG A 364 23.51 38.31 -0.39
CA ARG A 364 24.56 39.34 -0.24
C ARG A 364 25.84 38.73 0.29
N GLU A 365 25.77 37.92 1.33
CA GLU A 365 26.95 37.34 1.98
C GLU A 365 27.62 36.27 1.12
N LYS A 366 26.83 35.30 0.63
CA LYS A 366 27.38 34.09 -0.01
C LYS A 366 27.64 34.26 -1.51
N VAL A 367 26.96 35.20 -2.17
CA VAL A 367 27.12 35.46 -3.61
C VAL A 367 27.77 36.81 -3.86
N LEU A 368 27.15 37.90 -3.40
CA LEU A 368 27.65 39.24 -3.71
C LEU A 368 28.94 39.60 -2.97
N GLY A 369 29.26 38.92 -1.86
CA GLY A 369 30.43 39.25 -1.04
C GLY A 369 30.26 40.53 -0.23
N GLY A 370 29.05 40.77 0.27
CA GLY A 370 28.67 41.89 1.14
C GLY A 370 27.65 42.84 0.51
N ASP A 371 27.75 44.12 0.89
CA ASP A 371 26.76 45.16 0.61
C ASP A 371 26.92 45.74 -0.81
N GLN A 372 26.67 44.92 -1.84
CA GLN A 372 26.90 45.30 -3.25
C GLN A 372 25.63 45.61 -4.06
N GLU A 373 24.49 45.84 -3.40
CA GLU A 373 23.25 46.19 -4.10
C GLU A 373 23.10 47.70 -4.30
N LEU A 374 22.69 48.10 -5.50
CA LEU A 374 22.40 49.48 -5.86
C LEU A 374 21.07 50.00 -5.26
N GLY A 375 20.87 51.33 -5.29
CA GLY A 375 19.59 51.94 -4.89
C GLY A 375 18.43 51.53 -5.80
N ILE A 376 17.18 51.69 -5.35
CA ILE A 376 15.99 51.40 -6.16
C ILE A 376 15.86 52.42 -7.30
N THR A 377 15.47 51.98 -8.50
CA THR A 377 15.19 52.84 -9.66
C THR A 377 13.78 52.65 -10.23
N SER A 378 13.03 51.69 -9.69
CA SER A 378 11.70 51.31 -10.15
C SER A 378 10.86 50.81 -8.97
N ASP A 379 9.69 51.42 -8.75
CA ASP A 379 8.73 50.95 -7.75
C ASP A 379 7.91 49.73 -8.23
N ASP A 380 7.69 49.58 -9.55
CA ASP A 380 6.82 48.54 -10.13
C ASP A 380 7.57 47.38 -10.81
N CYS A 381 8.91 47.41 -10.79
CA CYS A 381 9.84 46.50 -11.46
C CYS A 381 9.81 46.53 -13.01
N ARG A 382 8.90 47.26 -13.63
CA ARG A 382 8.65 47.24 -15.08
C ARG A 382 9.20 48.48 -15.77
N ARG A 383 9.13 49.64 -15.12
CA ARG A 383 9.65 50.90 -15.68
C ARG A 383 10.45 51.63 -14.62
N ASP A 384 11.48 52.34 -15.07
CA ASP A 384 12.21 53.23 -14.17
C ASP A 384 11.35 54.46 -13.86
N ASP A 385 11.39 54.90 -12.61
CA ASP A 385 10.64 56.06 -12.15
C ASP A 385 11.21 57.36 -12.76
N ASP A 386 12.51 57.36 -13.08
CA ASP A 386 13.17 58.38 -13.92
C ASP A 386 14.09 57.71 -14.95
N ALA A 387 13.49 57.31 -16.07
CA ALA A 387 14.19 56.64 -17.17
C ALA A 387 15.28 57.50 -17.83
N ALA A 388 15.27 58.83 -17.66
CA ALA A 388 16.29 59.70 -18.26
C ALA A 388 17.65 59.61 -17.54
N VAL A 389 17.65 59.15 -16.28
CA VAL A 389 18.86 59.06 -15.44
C VAL A 389 19.15 57.65 -14.95
N ALA A 390 18.21 56.71 -15.10
CA ALA A 390 18.38 55.32 -14.71
C ALA A 390 19.52 54.65 -15.51
N LYS A 391 20.63 54.35 -14.81
CA LYS A 391 21.78 53.62 -15.40
C LYS A 391 21.62 52.10 -15.30
N TYR A 392 20.65 51.64 -14.53
CA TYR A 392 20.36 50.25 -14.22
C TYR A 392 18.89 50.13 -13.79
N HIS A 393 18.36 48.90 -13.75
CA HIS A 393 16.97 48.64 -13.37
C HIS A 393 16.93 47.79 -12.10
N ARG A 394 16.48 48.36 -10.98
CA ARG A 394 16.30 47.62 -9.72
C ARG A 394 15.02 48.03 -9.01
N CYS A 395 14.27 47.03 -8.55
CA CYS A 395 13.12 47.19 -7.66
C CYS A 395 13.25 46.29 -6.43
N GLU A 396 12.42 46.55 -5.42
CA GLU A 396 12.27 45.70 -4.23
C GLU A 396 10.83 45.24 -4.04
N VAL A 397 10.64 44.01 -3.57
CA VAL A 397 9.33 43.41 -3.32
C VAL A 397 9.23 42.74 -1.95
N GLY A 398 8.01 42.62 -1.42
CA GLY A 398 7.78 42.25 -0.02
C GLY A 398 8.05 40.77 0.29
N THR A 399 7.68 39.86 -0.63
CA THR A 399 7.70 38.40 -0.38
C THR A 399 8.50 37.65 -1.44
N THR A 400 8.91 36.41 -1.14
CA THR A 400 9.61 35.56 -2.12
C THR A 400 8.70 35.22 -3.30
N VAL A 401 7.42 34.94 -3.04
CA VAL A 401 6.43 34.67 -4.10
C VAL A 401 6.24 35.88 -5.01
N GLU A 402 6.20 37.10 -4.46
CA GLU A 402 6.14 38.32 -5.28
C GLU A 402 7.39 38.46 -6.15
N LEU A 403 8.59 38.22 -5.60
CA LEU A 403 9.85 38.24 -6.37
C LEU A 403 9.80 37.26 -7.54
N LEU A 404 9.45 36.01 -7.28
CA LEU A 404 9.35 34.98 -8.31
C LEU A 404 8.31 35.33 -9.37
N THR A 405 7.19 35.93 -8.97
CA THR A 405 6.14 36.41 -9.88
C THR A 405 6.68 37.50 -10.80
N ARG A 406 7.38 38.51 -10.26
CA ARG A 406 7.98 39.57 -11.09
C ARG A 406 9.01 39.00 -12.06
N VAL A 407 9.89 38.12 -11.61
CA VAL A 407 10.89 37.51 -12.50
C VAL A 407 10.21 36.66 -13.58
N ASN A 408 9.11 35.98 -13.26
CA ASN A 408 8.37 35.16 -14.21
C ASN A 408 7.66 36.00 -15.29
N GLU A 409 7.17 37.19 -14.94
CA GLU A 409 6.41 38.05 -15.86
C GLU A 409 7.25 39.02 -16.69
N ILE A 410 8.48 39.34 -16.23
CA ILE A 410 9.27 40.44 -16.79
C ILE A 410 10.46 39.90 -17.56
N ASP A 411 10.44 40.12 -18.87
CA ASP A 411 11.57 39.78 -19.75
C ASP A 411 12.86 40.45 -19.26
N GLY A 412 13.93 39.66 -19.20
CA GLY A 412 15.24 40.11 -18.71
C GLY A 412 15.34 40.28 -17.19
N ALA A 413 14.32 39.90 -16.42
CA ALA A 413 14.40 39.95 -14.97
C ALA A 413 15.32 38.88 -14.36
N ILE A 414 15.98 39.25 -13.27
CA ILE A 414 16.79 38.38 -12.40
C ILE A 414 16.33 38.57 -10.96
N GLY A 415 16.34 37.48 -10.20
CA GLY A 415 16.15 37.49 -8.75
C GLY A 415 16.75 36.25 -8.11
N TYR A 416 16.36 35.98 -6.88
CA TYR A 416 16.82 34.83 -6.10
C TYR A 416 15.71 34.29 -5.21
N ALA A 417 15.66 32.97 -5.03
CA ALA A 417 14.69 32.29 -4.18
C ALA A 417 15.14 30.87 -3.84
N GLU A 418 14.43 30.24 -2.92
CA GLU A 418 14.53 28.81 -2.66
C GLU A 418 14.19 28.00 -3.92
N LEU A 419 15.00 26.97 -4.18
CA LEU A 419 14.97 26.19 -5.41
C LEU A 419 13.62 25.50 -5.66
N GLY A 420 12.99 24.97 -4.60
CA GLY A 420 11.74 24.23 -4.72
C GLY A 420 10.57 25.10 -5.18
N THR A 421 10.43 26.30 -4.62
CA THR A 421 9.39 27.25 -5.05
C THR A 421 9.70 27.83 -6.42
N ALA A 422 10.95 28.18 -6.70
CA ALA A 422 11.37 28.70 -8.01
C ALA A 422 10.97 27.78 -9.16
N ARG A 423 11.12 26.46 -8.99
CA ARG A 423 10.76 25.44 -9.99
C ARG A 423 9.25 25.36 -10.31
N LYS A 424 8.38 25.96 -9.48
CA LYS A 424 6.93 26.01 -9.72
C LYS A 424 6.54 27.08 -10.74
N PHE A 425 7.44 27.99 -11.09
CA PHE A 425 7.18 29.06 -12.04
C PHE A 425 7.66 28.69 -13.45
N PRO A 426 6.77 28.68 -14.45
CA PRO A 426 7.07 28.11 -15.76
C PRO A 426 8.04 28.95 -16.58
N GLU A 427 8.12 30.27 -16.40
CA GLU A 427 9.01 31.12 -17.21
C GLU A 427 10.36 31.38 -16.54
N LEU A 428 10.63 30.73 -15.41
CA LEU A 428 11.91 30.85 -14.71
C LEU A 428 12.90 29.77 -15.13
N ALA A 429 14.17 30.17 -15.18
CA ALA A 429 15.32 29.28 -15.22
C ALA A 429 16.19 29.56 -14.00
N ALA A 430 16.46 28.52 -13.21
CA ALA A 430 17.51 28.58 -12.19
C ALA A 430 18.86 28.45 -12.90
N VAL A 431 19.73 29.45 -12.73
CA VAL A 431 21.07 29.42 -13.36
C VAL A 431 22.04 28.63 -12.49
N THR A 432 23.04 28.02 -13.12
CA THR A 432 24.21 27.53 -12.40
C THR A 432 25.08 28.70 -11.94
N ILE A 433 25.70 28.57 -10.76
CA ILE A 433 26.66 29.55 -10.25
C ILE A 433 28.06 28.95 -10.34
N ASP A 434 28.98 29.61 -11.03
CA ASP A 434 30.35 29.10 -11.26
C ASP A 434 30.36 27.69 -11.88
N ASN A 435 29.41 27.41 -12.79
CA ASN A 435 29.15 26.08 -13.39
C ASN A 435 28.70 24.99 -12.40
N VAL A 436 28.28 25.37 -11.19
CA VAL A 436 27.72 24.45 -10.19
C VAL A 436 26.20 24.60 -10.15
N VAL A 437 25.50 23.48 -10.29
CA VAL A 437 24.02 23.43 -10.22
C VAL A 437 23.53 23.65 -8.78
N PRO A 438 22.46 24.43 -8.56
CA PRO A 438 21.78 24.47 -7.27
C PRO A 438 21.15 23.10 -6.99
N ASP A 439 21.82 22.32 -6.16
CA ASP A 439 21.38 20.98 -5.80
C ASP A 439 21.87 20.60 -4.39
N THR A 440 21.10 19.74 -3.72
CA THR A 440 21.35 19.31 -2.34
C THR A 440 22.65 18.53 -2.22
N SER A 441 23.02 17.72 -3.22
CA SER A 441 24.30 17.01 -3.23
C SER A 441 25.49 17.95 -3.30
N LYS A 442 25.33 19.09 -4.00
CA LYS A 442 26.36 20.13 -4.15
C LYS A 442 26.49 21.03 -2.93
N VAL A 443 25.42 21.14 -2.16
CA VAL A 443 25.49 21.74 -0.83
C VAL A 443 26.24 20.82 0.14
N ALA A 444 25.95 19.51 0.11
CA ALA A 444 26.60 18.53 0.97
C ALA A 444 28.12 18.42 0.73
N ASP A 445 28.57 18.48 -0.53
CA ASP A 445 30.00 18.48 -0.90
C ASP A 445 30.68 19.86 -0.82
N ARG A 446 29.93 20.90 -0.41
CA ARG A 446 30.35 22.31 -0.26
C ARG A 446 30.76 23.00 -1.57
N SER A 447 30.49 22.42 -2.73
CA SER A 447 30.77 23.06 -4.03
C SER A 447 29.78 24.17 -4.37
N TYR A 448 28.52 24.05 -3.94
CA TYR A 448 27.50 25.09 -4.10
C TYR A 448 27.34 25.88 -2.80
N LYS A 449 27.47 27.21 -2.88
CA LYS A 449 27.58 28.09 -1.70
C LYS A 449 26.31 28.87 -1.36
N PHE A 450 25.32 28.92 -2.24
CA PHE A 450 24.11 29.71 -2.02
C PHE A 450 23.01 28.87 -1.35
N TRP A 451 23.19 28.60 -0.06
CA TRP A 451 22.28 27.83 0.78
C TRP A 451 22.31 28.37 2.21
N GLU A 452 21.31 28.05 3.04
CA GLU A 452 21.32 28.39 4.48
C GLU A 452 20.56 27.33 5.30
N VAL A 453 20.77 27.31 6.61
CA VAL A 453 19.95 26.51 7.54
C VAL A 453 18.73 27.33 7.96
N GLU A 454 17.55 26.76 7.70
CA GLU A 454 16.29 27.22 8.26
C GLU A 454 16.19 26.83 9.73
N HIS A 455 15.93 27.83 10.57
CA HIS A 455 15.73 27.66 12.00
C HIS A 455 14.26 27.96 12.36
N ALA A 456 13.74 27.21 13.31
CA ALA A 456 12.51 27.55 14.00
C ALA A 456 12.86 28.10 15.39
N TYR A 457 12.41 29.33 15.66
CA TYR A 457 12.60 30.00 16.93
C TYR A 457 11.31 30.01 17.75
N THR A 458 11.44 29.70 19.03
CA THR A 458 10.42 29.91 20.06
C THR A 458 10.95 30.87 21.12
N TYR A 459 10.05 31.57 21.83
CA TYR A 459 10.48 32.51 22.88
C TYR A 459 11.13 31.79 24.07
N GLN A 460 10.57 30.63 24.44
CA GLN A 460 11.09 29.70 25.44
C GLN A 460 10.91 28.27 24.91
N ALA A 461 11.49 27.28 25.58
CA ALA A 461 11.22 25.88 25.27
C ALA A 461 9.70 25.62 25.41
N PRO A 462 9.02 25.10 24.37
CA PRO A 462 7.59 24.90 24.40
C PRO A 462 7.23 23.76 25.38
N ASP A 463 6.06 23.85 26.00
CA ASP A 463 5.52 22.76 26.79
C ASP A 463 5.34 21.51 25.92
N ALA A 464 5.76 20.34 26.41
CA ALA A 464 5.78 19.09 25.62
C ALA A 464 4.39 18.65 25.10
N LYS A 465 3.30 19.16 25.69
CA LYS A 465 1.91 18.88 25.26
C LYS A 465 1.28 20.02 24.44
N SER A 466 2.02 21.10 24.18
CA SER A 466 1.54 22.24 23.42
C SER A 466 1.48 21.92 21.92
N LEU A 467 0.61 22.64 21.20
CA LEU A 467 0.58 22.60 19.74
C LEU A 467 1.91 23.06 19.13
N THR A 468 2.61 24.01 19.76
CA THR A 468 3.95 24.46 19.34
C THR A 468 4.95 23.30 19.32
N ALA A 469 5.08 22.55 20.41
CA ALA A 469 5.98 21.39 20.49
C ALA A 469 5.58 20.30 19.49
N ALA A 470 4.29 19.94 19.47
CA ALA A 470 3.75 18.89 18.60
C ALA A 470 3.97 19.20 17.11
N PHE A 471 3.78 20.46 16.70
CA PHE A 471 4.00 20.86 15.31
C PHE A 471 5.49 20.90 14.94
N LEU A 472 6.38 21.35 15.84
CA LEU A 472 7.83 21.27 15.62
C LEU A 472 8.30 19.81 15.48
N ASP A 473 7.75 18.90 16.28
CA ASP A 473 8.01 17.47 16.17
C ASP A 473 7.48 16.89 14.85
N TYR A 474 6.29 17.30 14.42
CA TYR A 474 5.76 16.94 13.11
C TYR A 474 6.67 17.40 11.97
N VAL A 475 7.11 18.65 11.98
CA VAL A 475 8.01 19.20 10.93
C VAL A 475 9.32 18.40 10.84
N ARG A 476 9.84 17.88 11.97
CA ARG A 476 11.05 17.05 12.01
C ARG A 476 10.79 15.56 11.74
N SER A 477 9.53 15.14 11.66
CA SER A 477 9.17 13.74 11.50
C SER A 477 9.46 13.20 10.11
N THR A 478 9.52 11.88 9.99
CA THR A 478 9.60 11.19 8.69
C THR A 478 8.36 11.43 7.83
N GLN A 479 7.22 11.78 8.43
CA GLN A 479 5.97 12.09 7.72
C GLN A 479 6.05 13.43 6.97
N ALA A 480 6.74 14.43 7.54
CA ALA A 480 6.92 15.74 6.93
C ALA A 480 7.96 15.75 5.79
N ARG A 481 8.87 14.77 5.78
CA ARG A 481 10.00 14.72 4.84
C ARG A 481 9.62 14.84 3.36
N PRO A 482 8.61 14.15 2.81
CA PRO A 482 8.26 14.30 1.40
C PRO A 482 7.77 15.70 1.04
N VAL A 483 7.11 16.39 1.98
CA VAL A 483 6.65 17.78 1.80
C VAL A 483 7.85 18.73 1.80
N LEU A 484 8.77 18.56 2.76
CA LEU A 484 10.02 19.32 2.82
C LEU A 484 10.85 19.17 1.54
N GLU A 485 11.06 17.93 1.08
CA GLU A 485 11.85 17.64 -0.12
C GLU A 485 11.21 18.23 -1.39
N ARG A 486 9.87 18.18 -1.53
CA ARG A 486 9.16 18.88 -2.61
C ARG A 486 9.34 20.40 -2.56
N GLY A 487 9.45 20.95 -1.36
CA GLY A 487 9.78 22.35 -1.11
C GLY A 487 11.24 22.72 -1.38
N GLY A 488 12.10 21.75 -1.72
CA GLY A 488 13.54 21.97 -1.89
C GLY A 488 14.30 22.13 -0.58
N LEU A 489 13.70 21.69 0.54
CA LEU A 489 14.27 21.71 1.88
C LEU A 489 14.83 20.32 2.20
N VAL A 490 16.04 20.27 2.75
CA VAL A 490 16.65 19.02 3.22
C VAL A 490 16.57 18.97 4.74
N PRO A 491 15.76 18.08 5.34
CA PRO A 491 15.63 18.01 6.79
C PRO A 491 16.99 17.79 7.46
N CYS A 492 17.28 18.51 8.54
CA CYS A 492 18.57 18.39 9.23
C CYS A 492 18.80 16.99 9.80
N GLY A 493 17.74 16.29 10.22
CA GLY A 493 17.82 14.89 10.66
C GLY A 493 18.17 13.89 9.56
N ALA A 494 18.13 14.29 8.28
CA ALA A 494 18.55 13.47 7.15
C ALA A 494 20.03 13.69 6.75
N LEU A 495 20.70 14.66 7.38
CA LEU A 495 22.09 15.02 7.10
C LEU A 495 23.04 14.46 8.16
N PRO A 496 24.36 14.36 7.87
CA PRO A 496 25.33 13.92 8.85
C PRO A 496 25.30 14.77 10.14
N PRO A 497 25.57 14.18 11.32
CA PRO A 497 25.64 14.93 12.57
C PRO A 497 26.55 16.16 12.49
N GLY A 498 26.08 17.29 13.01
CA GLY A 498 26.80 18.57 12.98
C GLY A 498 26.77 19.32 11.65
N PHE A 499 26.03 18.83 10.63
CA PHE A 499 25.90 19.57 9.37
C PHE A 499 25.12 20.88 9.55
N CYS A 500 24.02 20.85 10.30
CA CYS A 500 23.17 22.02 10.55
C CYS A 500 23.55 22.85 11.78
N GLY A 501 24.72 22.59 12.38
CA GLY A 501 25.11 23.16 13.68
C GLY A 501 25.15 22.11 14.77
#